data_AF-A0A1L9AUJ7-F1
#
_entry.id   AF-A0A1L9AUJ7-F1
#
_cell.length_a   1.000
_cell.length_b   1.000
_cell.length_c   1.000
_cell.angle_alpha   90.00
_cell.angle_beta   90.00
_cell.angle_gamma   90.00
#
_symmetry.space_group_name_H-M   'P 1'
#
loop_
_entity.id
_entity.type
_entity.pdbx_description
1 polymer ?
#
loop_
_entity_poly.entity_id
_entity_poly.type
_entity_poly.pdbx_seq_one_letter_code
_entity_poly.pdbx_strand_id
1 'polypeptide(L)'
;MMERGDARKWLMGFTEQPEHHRLALAGCAALGDPFFIPWLLRMMRVPERTRRVAGESFRFITGADLSERPLEGSALEGAGDEAESDAEVLEMDADSELPWPAPEVVAAWWAERKEDFHSEVRYLLGHPMTPESLREGLRLGRQRERRSAALELAMRYPGQPLFDVGAPGFRQRQWLAALP
;
A
#
# COMPACT_ATOMS: atom_id res chain seq x y z
N MET A 1 6.16 20.34 4.30
CA MET A 1 6.02 18.87 4.24
C MET A 1 6.57 18.32 5.55
N MET A 2 5.92 17.33 6.15
CA MET A 2 6.40 16.72 7.40
C MET A 2 7.71 15.95 7.13
N GLU A 3 8.70 16.09 7.99
CA GLU A 3 9.96 15.35 7.89
C GLU A 3 9.72 13.85 8.14
N ARG A 4 10.47 12.96 7.46
CA ARG A 4 10.26 11.50 7.56
C ARG A 4 10.35 11.00 9.00
N GLY A 5 11.34 11.48 9.76
CA GLY A 5 11.54 11.07 11.15
C GLY A 5 10.34 11.41 12.03
N ASP A 6 9.71 12.55 11.78
CA ASP A 6 8.50 12.97 12.49
C ASP A 6 7.29 12.15 12.01
N ALA A 7 7.15 11.93 10.70
CA ALA A 7 6.09 11.09 10.13
C ALA A 7 6.16 9.66 10.69
N ARG A 8 7.35 9.09 10.83
CA ARG A 8 7.58 7.78 11.46
C ARG A 8 7.10 7.78 12.91
N LYS A 9 7.53 8.76 13.72
CA LYS A 9 7.13 8.87 15.13
C LYS A 9 5.62 9.03 15.28
N TRP A 10 5.02 9.87 14.45
CA TRP A 10 3.58 10.11 14.44
C TRP A 10 2.82 8.83 14.09
N LEU A 11 3.26 8.12 13.05
CA LEU A 11 2.64 6.86 12.62
C LEU A 11 2.79 5.74 13.67
N MET A 12 3.93 5.67 14.37
CA MET A 12 4.13 4.71 15.47
C MET A 12 3.06 4.85 16.56
N GLY A 13 2.61 6.08 16.89
CA GLY A 13 1.56 6.30 17.88
C GLY A 13 0.23 5.61 17.54
N PHE A 14 -0.08 5.44 16.24
CA PHE A 14 -1.28 4.72 15.79
C PHE A 14 -1.10 3.19 15.79
N THR A 15 0.13 2.69 15.74
CA THR A 15 0.39 1.23 15.72
C THR A 15 0.11 0.55 17.06
N GLU A 16 -0.05 1.33 18.13
CA GLU A 16 -0.32 0.84 19.49
C GLU A 16 -1.82 0.72 19.80
N GLN A 17 -2.68 1.29 18.95
CA GLN A 17 -4.13 1.41 19.18
C GLN A 17 -4.90 0.58 18.14
N PRO A 18 -5.55 -0.53 18.54
CA PRO A 18 -6.25 -1.42 17.62
C PRO A 18 -7.26 -0.75 16.70
N GLU A 19 -8.00 0.23 17.21
CA GLU A 19 -8.96 1.05 16.48
C GLU A 19 -8.34 1.86 15.34
N HIS A 20 -7.04 2.14 15.43
CA HIS A 20 -6.28 2.90 14.43
C HIS A 20 -5.44 2.02 13.51
N HIS A 21 -5.45 0.69 13.68
CA HIS A 21 -4.62 -0.20 12.87
C HIS A 21 -4.85 -0.03 11.37
N ARG A 22 -6.10 0.06 10.90
CA ARG A 22 -6.40 0.29 9.47
C ARG A 22 -5.73 1.55 8.95
N LEU A 23 -5.84 2.65 9.70
CA LEU A 23 -5.22 3.94 9.35
C LEU A 23 -3.69 3.84 9.38
N ALA A 24 -3.14 3.16 10.39
CA ALA A 24 -1.70 2.95 10.52
C ALA A 24 -1.14 2.13 9.34
N LEU A 25 -1.85 1.08 8.91
CA LEU A 25 -1.50 0.28 7.74
C LEU A 25 -1.48 1.12 6.47
N ALA A 26 -2.54 1.89 6.21
CA ALA A 26 -2.60 2.81 5.07
C ALA A 26 -1.50 3.87 5.13
N GLY A 27 -1.22 4.41 6.33
CA GLY A 27 -0.13 5.35 6.57
C GLY A 27 1.25 4.75 6.28
N CYS A 28 1.47 3.46 6.58
CA CYS A 28 2.71 2.77 6.22
C CYS A 28 2.89 2.69 4.70
N ALA A 29 1.81 2.37 3.97
CA ALA A 29 1.82 2.31 2.52
C ALA A 29 2.14 3.68 1.90
N ALA A 30 1.52 4.75 2.41
CA ALA A 30 1.76 6.11 1.94
C ALA A 30 3.17 6.60 2.29
N LEU A 31 3.66 6.31 3.50
CA LEU A 31 5.00 6.72 3.91
C LEU A 31 6.09 5.97 3.14
N GLY A 32 5.87 4.71 2.77
CA GLY A 32 6.85 3.95 1.99
C GLY A 32 8.12 3.57 2.77
N ASP A 33 8.10 3.61 4.10
CA ASP A 33 9.29 3.44 4.94
C ASP A 33 9.47 1.97 5.36
N PRO A 34 10.58 1.30 4.96
CA PRO A 34 10.83 -0.11 5.29
C PRO A 34 10.88 -0.41 6.79
N PHE A 35 11.05 0.61 7.65
CA PHE A 35 10.97 0.48 9.11
C PHE A 35 9.70 -0.24 9.58
N PHE A 36 8.57 -0.07 8.88
CA PHE A 36 7.30 -0.66 9.27
C PHE A 36 7.11 -2.11 8.82
N ILE A 37 7.98 -2.65 7.96
CA ILE A 37 7.83 -4.02 7.42
C ILE A 37 7.69 -5.08 8.53
N PRO A 38 8.50 -5.10 9.60
CA PRO A 38 8.31 -6.08 10.69
C PRO A 38 6.95 -5.96 11.39
N TRP A 39 6.38 -4.76 11.47
CA TRP A 39 5.03 -4.57 12.00
C TRP A 39 3.96 -5.05 11.02
N LEU A 40 4.09 -4.74 9.72
CA LEU A 40 3.19 -5.26 8.68
C LEU A 40 3.15 -6.78 8.65
N LEU A 41 4.31 -7.45 8.73
CA LEU A 41 4.40 -8.91 8.81
C LEU A 41 3.70 -9.48 10.05
N ARG A 42 3.77 -8.79 11.20
CA ARG A 42 2.96 -9.16 12.37
C ARG A 42 1.47 -8.99 12.08
N MET A 43 1.06 -7.87 11.50
CA MET A 43 -0.36 -7.59 11.18
C MET A 43 -0.96 -8.61 10.20
N MET A 44 -0.16 -9.20 9.31
CA MET A 44 -0.62 -10.31 8.46
C MET A 44 -0.95 -11.60 9.23
N ARG A 45 -0.48 -11.74 10.48
CA ARG A 45 -0.76 -12.88 11.36
C ARG A 45 -1.92 -12.62 12.34
N VAL A 46 -2.40 -11.39 12.47
CA VAL A 46 -3.45 -10.99 13.45
C VAL A 46 -4.85 -10.90 12.78
N PRO A 47 -5.91 -10.22 13.30
CA PRO A 47 -7.28 -10.56 12.94
C PRO A 47 -7.60 -10.20 11.48
N GLU A 48 -8.63 -10.87 10.97
CA GLU A 48 -9.12 -10.85 9.60
C GLU A 48 -9.06 -9.47 8.92
N ARG A 49 -9.65 -8.46 9.56
CA ARG A 49 -9.82 -7.10 9.03
C ARG A 49 -8.51 -6.39 8.67
N THR A 50 -7.40 -6.77 9.31
CA THR A 50 -6.10 -6.10 9.10
C THR A 50 -5.17 -6.85 8.17
N ARG A 51 -5.42 -8.15 7.95
CA ARG A 51 -4.48 -9.02 7.23
C ARG A 51 -4.30 -8.63 5.77
N ARG A 52 -5.41 -8.39 5.06
CA ARG A 52 -5.40 -7.99 3.64
C ARG A 52 -4.75 -6.62 3.45
N VAL A 53 -5.12 -5.66 4.29
CA VAL A 53 -4.58 -4.28 4.24
C VAL A 53 -3.09 -4.27 4.57
N ALA A 54 -2.63 -5.10 5.52
CA ALA A 54 -1.20 -5.27 5.79
C ALA A 54 -0.44 -5.84 4.58
N GLY A 55 -1.05 -6.81 3.89
CA GLY A 55 -0.56 -7.31 2.62
C GLY A 55 -0.42 -6.20 1.57
N GLU A 56 -1.46 -5.40 1.38
CA GLU A 56 -1.40 -4.26 0.47
C GLU A 56 -0.28 -3.28 0.85
N SER A 57 -0.21 -2.84 2.10
CA SER A 57 0.86 -1.93 2.55
C SER A 57 2.25 -2.50 2.33
N PHE A 58 2.42 -3.81 2.53
CA PHE A 58 3.68 -4.50 2.25
C PHE A 58 4.00 -4.48 0.76
N ARG A 59 3.03 -4.74 -0.12
CA ARG A 59 3.18 -4.62 -1.57
C ARG A 59 3.54 -3.19 -2.00
N PHE A 60 2.89 -2.19 -1.41
CA PHE A 60 3.21 -0.79 -1.68
C PHE A 60 4.67 -0.44 -1.39
N ILE A 61 5.25 -0.99 -0.33
CA ILE A 61 6.66 -0.73 0.01
C ILE A 61 7.59 -1.60 -0.85
N THR A 62 7.30 -2.89 -0.96
CA THR A 62 8.26 -3.90 -1.46
C THR A 62 8.09 -4.28 -2.92
N GLY A 63 6.94 -3.98 -3.52
CA GLY A 63 6.57 -4.44 -4.87
C GLY A 63 6.13 -5.90 -4.94
N ALA A 64 6.11 -6.63 -3.82
CA ALA A 64 5.73 -8.04 -3.79
C ALA A 64 4.28 -8.25 -4.23
N ASP A 65 4.05 -9.07 -5.27
CA ASP A 65 2.71 -9.39 -5.73
C ASP A 65 2.07 -10.51 -4.90
N LEU A 66 1.19 -10.13 -3.97
CA LEU A 66 0.52 -11.07 -3.07
C LEU A 66 -0.64 -11.83 -3.70
N SER A 67 -1.02 -11.51 -4.94
CA SER A 67 -1.94 -12.36 -5.73
C SER A 67 -1.23 -13.47 -6.49
N GLU A 68 0.10 -13.51 -6.45
CA GLU A 68 0.88 -14.58 -7.08
C GLU A 68 1.33 -15.62 -6.04
N ARG A 69 1.29 -16.89 -6.44
CA ARG A 69 1.89 -17.96 -5.63
C ARG A 69 3.41 -17.82 -5.63
N PRO A 70 4.08 -18.07 -4.49
CA PRO A 70 3.55 -18.66 -3.26
C PRO A 70 3.09 -17.63 -2.20
N LEU A 71 3.05 -16.33 -2.53
CA LEU A 71 2.76 -15.26 -1.58
C LEU A 71 1.26 -15.15 -1.25
N GLU A 72 0.41 -15.61 -2.15
CA GLU A 72 -1.03 -15.75 -1.94
C GLU A 72 -1.33 -16.87 -0.92
N GLY A 73 -2.10 -16.54 0.11
CA GLY A 73 -2.61 -17.44 1.13
C GLY A 73 -4.09 -17.74 0.94
N SER A 74 -4.60 -18.68 1.74
CA SER A 74 -6.03 -18.97 1.80
C SER A 74 -6.79 -17.90 2.60
N ALA A 75 -8.04 -17.67 2.20
CA ALA A 75 -8.98 -16.92 3.00
C ALA A 75 -9.14 -17.55 4.39
N LEU A 76 -9.47 -16.73 5.39
CA LEU A 76 -9.84 -17.24 6.71
C LEU A 76 -11.22 -17.89 6.64
N GLU A 77 -11.45 -18.92 7.47
CA GLU A 77 -12.79 -19.51 7.62
C GLU A 77 -13.77 -18.44 8.12
N GLY A 78 -14.92 -18.31 7.44
CA GLY A 78 -15.96 -17.32 7.77
C GLY A 78 -15.80 -15.95 7.09
N ALA A 79 -14.74 -15.74 6.30
CA ALA A 79 -14.46 -14.46 5.63
C ALA A 79 -15.36 -14.11 4.43
N GLY A 80 -16.48 -14.81 4.26
CA GLY A 80 -17.40 -14.69 3.13
C GLY A 80 -18.88 -14.89 3.47
N ASP A 81 -19.23 -15.11 4.74
CA ASP A 81 -20.61 -15.37 5.18
C ASP A 81 -21.11 -14.26 6.10
N GLU A 82 -21.08 -13.01 5.63
CA GLU A 82 -22.00 -12.00 6.17
C GLU A 82 -23.38 -12.31 5.61
N ALA A 83 -24.16 -13.11 6.36
CA ALA A 83 -25.55 -13.37 6.06
C ALA A 83 -26.27 -12.03 5.84
N GLU A 84 -26.89 -11.87 4.66
CA GLU A 84 -27.76 -10.75 4.31
C GLU A 84 -28.79 -10.53 5.43
N SER A 85 -28.50 -9.61 6.35
CA SER A 85 -29.48 -9.07 7.28
C SER A 85 -30.07 -7.82 6.65
N ASP A 86 -31.38 -7.85 6.46
CA ASP A 86 -32.22 -6.92 5.67
C ASP A 86 -32.26 -5.45 6.15
N ALA A 87 -31.29 -4.95 6.90
CA ALA A 87 -31.35 -3.59 7.44
C ALA A 87 -29.99 -3.00 7.81
N GLU A 88 -29.14 -2.72 6.83
CA GLU A 88 -28.20 -1.59 6.84
C GLU A 88 -27.60 -1.50 5.44
N VAL A 89 -27.29 -0.29 4.96
CA VAL A 89 -26.48 -0.14 3.75
C VAL A 89 -25.18 -0.86 4.06
N LEU A 90 -24.97 -2.05 3.48
CA LEU A 90 -23.71 -2.76 3.55
C LEU A 90 -22.67 -1.79 2.99
N GLU A 91 -21.89 -1.14 3.86
CA GLU A 91 -20.67 -0.47 3.44
C GLU A 91 -19.84 -1.56 2.77
N MET A 92 -19.82 -1.55 1.44
CA MET A 92 -19.02 -2.50 0.68
C MET A 92 -17.59 -2.40 1.21
N ASP A 93 -17.09 -3.48 1.83
CA ASP A 93 -15.73 -3.50 2.35
C ASP A 93 -14.78 -3.23 1.17
N ALA A 94 -14.17 -2.04 1.19
CA ALA A 94 -13.28 -1.58 0.14
C ALA A 94 -12.10 -2.55 -0.08
N ASP A 95 -11.77 -3.38 0.91
CA ASP A 95 -10.63 -4.29 0.90
C ASP A 95 -11.01 -5.76 0.65
N SER A 96 -12.29 -6.03 0.38
CA SER A 96 -12.79 -7.37 0.02
C SER A 96 -12.12 -7.96 -1.23
N GLU A 97 -11.62 -7.11 -2.13
CA GLU A 97 -10.89 -7.52 -3.36
C GLU A 97 -9.38 -7.74 -3.13
N LEU A 98 -8.82 -7.35 -1.97
CA LEU A 98 -7.39 -7.49 -1.72
C LEU A 98 -7.00 -8.96 -1.50
N PRO A 99 -5.84 -9.42 -2.00
CA PRO A 99 -5.41 -10.80 -1.81
C PRO A 99 -5.14 -11.10 -0.33
N TRP A 100 -5.33 -12.36 0.05
CA TRP A 100 -4.91 -12.85 1.36
C TRP A 100 -3.40 -13.14 1.33
N PRO A 101 -2.57 -12.50 2.17
CA PRO A 101 -1.17 -12.88 2.28
C PRO A 101 -1.00 -14.25 2.96
N ALA A 102 0.00 -15.03 2.53
CA ALA A 102 0.54 -16.20 3.23
C ALA A 102 1.66 -15.75 4.20
N PRO A 103 1.40 -15.53 5.51
CA PRO A 103 2.27 -14.71 6.35
C PRO A 103 3.69 -15.27 6.50
N GLU A 104 3.81 -16.59 6.64
CA GLU A 104 5.12 -17.24 6.79
C GLU A 104 5.92 -17.22 5.48
N VAL A 105 5.26 -17.36 4.34
CA VAL A 105 5.91 -17.30 3.03
C VAL A 105 6.34 -15.86 2.71
N VAL A 106 5.47 -14.88 3.00
CA VAL A 106 5.79 -13.45 2.83
C VAL A 106 6.95 -13.03 3.74
N ALA A 107 6.99 -13.53 4.99
CA ALA A 107 8.10 -13.27 5.90
C ALA A 107 9.43 -13.87 5.39
N ALA A 108 9.40 -15.09 4.85
CA ALA A 108 10.57 -15.71 4.22
C ALA A 108 11.05 -14.93 2.99
N TRP A 109 10.12 -14.55 2.11
CA TRP A 109 10.41 -13.72 0.93
C TRP A 109 11.07 -12.40 1.32
N TRP A 110 10.59 -11.76 2.40
CA TRP A 110 11.18 -10.53 2.92
C TRP A 110 12.59 -10.74 3.46
N ALA A 111 12.81 -11.84 4.19
CA ALA A 111 14.12 -12.12 4.79
C ALA A 111 15.25 -12.20 3.75
N GLU A 112 14.94 -12.67 2.54
CA GLU A 112 15.87 -12.74 1.40
C GLU A 112 16.17 -11.39 0.74
N ARG A 113 15.28 -10.40 0.87
CA ARG A 113 15.31 -9.14 0.10
C ARG A 113 15.53 -7.90 0.94
N LYS A 114 15.40 -8.00 2.26
CA LYS A 114 15.50 -6.86 3.18
C LYS A 114 16.79 -6.04 3.04
N GLU A 115 17.87 -6.64 2.52
CA GLU A 115 19.16 -5.96 2.31
C GLU A 115 19.12 -4.94 1.16
N ASP A 116 18.16 -5.08 0.23
CA ASP A 116 17.93 -4.13 -0.88
C ASP A 116 17.21 -2.85 -0.41
N PHE A 117 16.75 -2.83 0.85
CA PHE A 117 15.94 -1.75 1.40
C PHE A 117 16.70 -0.97 2.47
N HIS A 118 16.84 0.34 2.24
CA HIS A 118 17.54 1.23 3.16
C HIS A 118 16.55 2.01 4.02
N SER A 119 16.86 2.12 5.32
CA SER A 119 16.05 2.87 6.29
C SER A 119 15.99 4.37 6.02
N GLU A 120 16.85 4.87 5.13
CA GLU A 120 16.91 6.26 4.70
C GLU A 120 16.18 6.57 3.39
N VAL A 121 15.55 5.56 2.78
CA VAL A 121 14.88 5.69 1.48
C VAL A 121 13.42 5.33 1.63
N ARG A 122 12.54 6.13 1.00
CA ARG A 122 11.11 5.81 0.86
C ARG A 122 10.91 5.04 -0.44
N TYR A 123 10.10 3.99 -0.40
CA TYR A 123 9.86 3.10 -1.52
C TYR A 123 8.39 3.08 -1.92
N LEU A 124 8.16 3.03 -3.22
CA LEU A 124 6.89 2.68 -3.84
C LEU A 124 7.15 1.54 -4.81
N LEU A 125 6.47 0.41 -4.60
CA LEU A 125 6.56 -0.80 -5.41
C LEU A 125 7.97 -1.36 -5.54
N GLY A 126 8.72 -1.36 -4.44
CA GLY A 126 10.09 -1.88 -4.40
C GLY A 126 11.12 -0.91 -4.99
N HIS A 127 10.70 0.27 -5.47
CA HIS A 127 11.59 1.26 -6.04
C HIS A 127 11.69 2.50 -5.13
N PRO A 128 12.89 3.09 -4.96
CA PRO A 128 13.02 4.40 -4.35
C PRO A 128 12.09 5.41 -5.04
N MET A 129 11.40 6.25 -4.27
CA MET A 129 10.41 7.24 -4.79
C MET A 129 11.10 8.42 -5.53
N THR A 130 11.72 8.15 -6.68
CA THR A 130 12.24 9.17 -7.60
C THR A 130 11.15 9.61 -8.59
N PRO A 131 11.28 10.78 -9.24
CA PRO A 131 10.32 11.19 -10.28
C PRO A 131 10.14 10.13 -11.38
N GLU A 132 11.21 9.43 -11.74
CA GLU A 132 11.20 8.37 -12.76
C GLU A 132 10.36 7.17 -12.30
N SER A 133 10.60 6.65 -11.10
CA SER A 133 9.87 5.49 -10.59
C SER A 133 8.39 5.81 -10.32
N LEU A 134 8.08 7.04 -9.88
CA LEU A 134 6.70 7.49 -9.70
C LEU A 134 5.97 7.61 -11.04
N ARG A 135 6.63 8.13 -12.10
CA ARG A 135 6.05 8.15 -13.45
C ARG A 135 5.80 6.74 -13.97
N GLU A 136 6.69 5.80 -13.68
CA GLU A 136 6.48 4.40 -14.04
C GLU A 136 5.34 3.76 -13.27
N GLY A 137 5.19 4.08 -11.98
CA GLY A 137 4.03 3.70 -11.16
C GLY A 137 2.71 4.21 -11.74
N LEU A 138 2.68 5.42 -12.33
CA LEU A 138 1.49 5.92 -13.05
C LEU A 138 1.16 5.15 -14.33
N ARG A 139 2.17 4.58 -15.00
CA ARG A 139 2.00 3.80 -16.24
C ARG A 139 1.60 2.35 -15.99
N LEU A 140 2.28 1.69 -15.06
CA LEU A 140 2.22 0.23 -14.90
C LEU A 140 1.51 -0.23 -13.62
N GLY A 141 1.32 0.66 -12.64
CA GLY A 141 0.67 0.30 -11.37
C GLY A 141 -0.82 -0.02 -11.53
N ARG A 142 -1.40 -0.69 -10.54
CA ARG A 142 -2.85 -0.83 -10.38
C ARG A 142 -3.44 0.48 -9.85
N GLN A 143 -4.76 0.63 -9.91
CA GLN A 143 -5.44 1.91 -9.64
C GLN A 143 -5.03 2.58 -8.32
N ARG A 144 -4.90 1.83 -7.22
CA ARG A 144 -4.48 2.37 -5.92
C ARG A 144 -3.03 2.87 -5.94
N GLU A 145 -2.13 2.16 -6.60
CA GLU A 145 -0.71 2.53 -6.73
C GLU A 145 -0.52 3.76 -7.60
N ARG A 146 -1.27 3.84 -8.70
CA ARG A 146 -1.27 5.01 -9.58
C ARG A 146 -1.72 6.25 -8.80
N ARG A 147 -2.72 6.13 -7.92
CA ARG A 147 -3.14 7.24 -7.04
C ARG A 147 -2.02 7.68 -6.11
N SER A 148 -1.32 6.74 -5.46
CA SER A 148 -0.19 7.10 -4.59
C SER A 148 0.95 7.75 -5.37
N ALA A 149 1.29 7.24 -6.55
CA ALA A 149 2.30 7.85 -7.42
C ALA A 149 1.92 9.27 -7.85
N ALA A 150 0.65 9.51 -8.18
CA ALA A 150 0.14 10.84 -8.51
C ALA A 150 0.28 11.82 -7.34
N LEU A 151 -0.06 11.38 -6.13
CA LEU A 151 0.06 12.20 -4.91
C LEU A 151 1.51 12.52 -4.58
N GLU A 152 2.42 11.54 -4.66
CA GLU A 152 3.85 11.77 -4.42
C GLU A 152 4.46 12.76 -5.43
N LEU A 153 4.08 12.68 -6.71
CA LEU A 153 4.48 13.66 -7.72
C LEU A 153 3.94 15.06 -7.43
N ALA A 154 2.66 15.18 -7.08
CA ALA A 154 2.04 16.46 -6.76
C ALA A 154 2.64 17.11 -5.50
N MET A 155 2.99 16.31 -4.49
CA MET A 155 3.68 16.76 -3.29
C MET A 155 5.11 17.22 -3.58
N ARG A 156 5.81 16.54 -4.51
CA ARG A 156 7.18 16.88 -4.91
C ARG A 156 7.26 18.14 -5.79
N TYR A 157 6.25 18.38 -6.63
CA TYR A 157 6.18 19.54 -7.53
C TYR A 157 4.97 20.42 -7.22
N PRO A 158 5.01 21.22 -6.13
CA PRO A 158 3.93 22.14 -5.80
C PRO A 158 3.58 23.05 -6.98
N GLY A 159 2.28 23.26 -7.21
CA GLY A 159 1.77 24.08 -8.31
C GLY A 159 1.48 23.31 -9.60
N GLN A 160 1.89 22.03 -9.70
CA GLN A 160 1.41 21.16 -10.78
C GLN A 160 0.04 20.56 -10.43
N PRO A 161 -0.85 20.37 -11.43
CA PRO A 161 -2.12 19.70 -11.19
C PRO A 161 -1.90 18.23 -10.79
N LEU A 162 -2.73 17.72 -9.89
CA LEU A 162 -2.76 16.29 -9.56
C LEU A 162 -3.09 15.50 -10.82
N PHE A 163 -2.31 14.44 -11.10
CA PHE A 163 -2.59 13.54 -12.21
C PHE A 163 -3.88 12.76 -11.92
N ASP A 164 -4.95 13.03 -12.69
CA ASP A 164 -6.21 12.31 -12.55
C ASP A 164 -6.14 10.92 -13.22
N VAL A 165 -5.90 9.90 -12.39
CA VAL A 165 -5.84 8.49 -12.81
C VAL A 165 -7.19 7.93 -13.28
N GLY A 166 -8.30 8.65 -13.03
CA GLY A 166 -9.64 8.32 -13.48
C GLY A 166 -10.04 8.97 -14.81
N ALA A 167 -9.21 9.88 -15.35
CA ALA A 167 -9.52 10.57 -16.61
C ALA A 167 -9.58 9.60 -17.81
N PRO A 168 -10.20 9.98 -18.95
CA PRO A 168 -10.13 9.16 -20.15
C PRO A 168 -8.69 8.84 -20.58
N GLY A 169 -8.42 7.59 -20.97
CA GLY A 169 -7.05 7.08 -21.20
C GLY A 169 -6.22 7.90 -22.19
N PHE A 170 -6.83 8.52 -23.19
CA PHE A 170 -6.10 9.40 -24.12
C PHE A 170 -5.56 10.68 -23.43
N ARG A 171 -6.30 11.25 -22.47
CA ARG A 171 -5.85 12.40 -21.67
C ARG A 171 -4.71 11.99 -20.76
N GLN A 172 -4.85 10.82 -20.13
CA GLN A 172 -3.80 10.25 -19.28
C GLN A 172 -2.48 10.07 -20.05
N ARG A 173 -2.53 9.53 -21.28
CA ARG A 173 -1.34 9.41 -22.14
C ARG A 173 -0.70 10.76 -22.48
N GLN A 174 -1.52 11.77 -22.79
CA GLN A 174 -1.05 13.12 -23.11
C GLN A 174 -0.36 13.75 -21.89
N TRP A 175 -0.96 13.65 -20.71
CA TRP A 175 -0.40 14.21 -19.48
C TRP A 175 0.87 13.48 -19.04
N LEU A 176 0.92 12.14 -19.17
CA LEU A 176 2.13 11.36 -18.88
C LEU A 176 3.35 11.80 -19.72
N ALA A 177 3.12 12.26 -20.95
CA ALA A 177 4.18 12.79 -21.81
C ALA A 177 4.64 14.22 -21.40
N ALA A 178 3.81 14.94 -20.64
CA ALA A 178 4.06 16.31 -20.19
C ALA A 178 4.50 16.42 -18.73
N LEU A 179 4.53 15.31 -17.98
CA LEU A 179 5.02 15.29 -16.61
C LEU A 179 6.53 15.56 -16.57
N PRO A 180 7.02 16.32 -15.58
CA PRO A 180 8.44 16.59 -15.38
C PRO A 180 9.25 15.30 -15.24
#